data_AF-A0A8S2F8I2-F1
#
_entry.id   AF-A0A8S2F8I2-F1
#
_cell.length_a   1.000
_cell.length_b   1.000
_cell.length_c   1.000
_cell.angle_alpha   90.00
_cell.angle_beta   90.00
_cell.angle_gamma   90.00
#
_symmetry.space_group_name_H-M   'P 1'
#
loop_
_entity.id
_entity.type
_entity.pdbx_description
1 polymer ?
#
loop_
_entity_poly.entity_id
_entity_poly.type
_entity_poly.pdbx_seq_one_letter_code
_entity_poly.pdbx_strand_id
1 'polypeptide(L)'
;MPNPNITVSRLESLRIKIMAADGFTYEHEFIEKWLEENSRSPMTNEELQHKNLTPNKAIIHILNALKNQNYDVERKNALRIDRFCKRI
;
A
#
# COMPACT_ATOMS: atom_id res chain seq x y z
N MET A 1 -11.69 -18.08 0.16
CA MET A 1 -10.52 -17.79 1.03
C MET A 1 -9.80 -16.59 0.44
N PRO A 2 -9.56 -15.50 1.20
CA PRO A 2 -8.81 -14.36 0.68
C PRO A 2 -7.36 -14.77 0.40
N ASN A 3 -6.87 -14.43 -0.78
CA ASN A 3 -5.53 -14.78 -1.23
C ASN A 3 -4.49 -14.00 -0.39
N PRO A 4 -3.57 -14.68 0.32
CA PRO A 4 -2.64 -14.05 1.27
C PRO A 4 -1.61 -13.11 0.60
N ASN A 5 -1.46 -13.16 -0.73
CA ASN A 5 -0.48 -12.34 -1.45
C ASN A 5 -1.00 -10.97 -1.93
N ILE A 6 -2.27 -10.62 -1.69
CA ILE A 6 -2.83 -9.35 -2.20
C ILE A 6 -2.65 -8.19 -1.21
N THR A 7 -2.46 -8.47 0.09
CA THR A 7 -2.51 -7.43 1.15
C THR A 7 -1.15 -7.06 1.74
N VAL A 8 -0.10 -7.88 1.58
CA VAL A 8 1.18 -7.68 2.30
C VAL A 8 2.39 -7.55 1.36
N SER A 9 2.19 -6.99 0.17
CA SER A 9 3.30 -6.43 -0.60
C SER A 9 3.71 -5.12 0.06
N ARG A 10 4.65 -5.25 1.00
CA ARG A 10 5.59 -4.25 1.51
C ARG A 10 5.25 -2.81 1.07
N LEU A 11 4.86 -1.99 2.05
CA LEU A 11 4.49 -0.55 2.01
C LEU A 11 5.52 0.39 1.33
N GLU A 12 6.33 -0.06 0.40
CA GLU A 12 7.37 0.74 -0.23
C GLU A 12 6.81 1.64 -1.34
N SER A 13 5.77 1.24 -2.05
CA SER A 13 5.16 2.08 -3.10
C SER A 13 3.82 2.69 -2.67
N LEU A 14 3.87 3.89 -2.05
CA LEU A 14 2.68 4.60 -1.58
C LEU A 14 1.83 5.22 -2.68
N ARG A 15 2.35 5.28 -3.90
CA ARG A 15 1.73 6.06 -4.98
C ARG A 15 0.66 5.29 -5.75
N ILE A 16 0.57 3.98 -5.51
CA ILE A 16 -0.01 3.03 -6.46
C ILE A 16 -1.21 2.29 -5.82
N LYS A 17 -2.02 2.98 -5.00
CA LYS A 17 -3.22 2.39 -4.37
C LYS A 17 -4.47 2.78 -5.14
N ILE A 18 -5.16 1.78 -5.69
CA ILE A 18 -6.33 1.92 -6.55
C ILE A 18 -7.50 1.18 -5.96
N MET A 19 -8.69 1.78 -6.03
CA MET A 19 -9.95 1.17 -5.66
C MET A 19 -10.70 0.68 -6.91
N ALA A 20 -11.19 -0.56 -6.86
CA ALA A 20 -12.04 -1.13 -7.90
C ALA A 20 -13.54 -0.94 -7.56
N ALA A 21 -14.42 -1.36 -8.48
CA ALA A 21 -15.88 -1.22 -8.36
C ALA A 21 -16.49 -1.89 -7.11
N ASP A 22 -15.78 -2.89 -6.58
CA ASP A 22 -16.16 -3.66 -5.40
C ASP A 22 -15.86 -2.93 -4.07
N GLY A 23 -15.23 -1.75 -4.12
CA GLY A 23 -14.84 -0.97 -2.94
C GLY A 23 -13.56 -1.47 -2.28
N PHE A 24 -12.88 -2.46 -2.85
CA PHE A 24 -11.60 -2.93 -2.34
C PHE A 24 -10.45 -2.14 -2.96
N THR A 25 -9.40 -1.94 -2.16
CA THR A 25 -8.18 -1.27 -2.61
C THR A 25 -7.10 -2.30 -2.94
N TYR A 26 -6.60 -2.21 -4.15
CA TYR A 26 -5.55 -3.03 -4.71
C TYR A 26 -4.33 -2.19 -5.08
N GLU A 27 -3.23 -2.86 -5.41
CA GLU A 27 -2.08 -2.24 -6.06
C GLU A 27 -2.36 -2.14 -7.57
N HIS A 28 -2.02 -1.01 -8.18
CA HIS A 28 -2.21 -0.78 -9.63
C HIS A 28 -1.65 -1.93 -10.46
N GLU A 29 -0.38 -2.29 -10.25
CA GLU A 29 0.30 -3.32 -11.05
C GLU A 29 -0.40 -4.69 -10.94
N PHE A 30 -0.93 -5.00 -9.76
CA PHE A 30 -1.66 -6.24 -9.53
C PHE A 30 -3.04 -6.22 -10.21
N ILE A 31 -3.84 -5.18 -9.98
CA ILE A 31 -5.21 -5.11 -10.50
C ILE A 31 -5.23 -4.88 -12.01
N GLU A 32 -4.26 -4.16 -12.55
CA GLU A 32 -4.07 -3.94 -13.99
C GLU A 32 -3.82 -5.29 -14.69
N LYS A 33 -2.81 -6.04 -14.24
CA LYS A 33 -2.51 -7.37 -14.78
C LYS A 33 -3.67 -8.36 -14.58
N TRP A 34 -4.36 -8.29 -13.45
CA TRP A 34 -5.53 -9.13 -13.21
C TRP A 34 -6.68 -8.80 -14.16
N LEU A 35 -6.92 -7.52 -14.45
CA LEU A 35 -8.02 -7.06 -15.33
C LEU A 35 -7.78 -7.33 -16.82
N GLU A 36 -6.54 -7.59 -17.21
CA GLU A 36 -6.16 -8.08 -18.54
C GLU A 36 -6.71 -9.49 -18.79
N GLU A 37 -6.57 -10.39 -17.81
CA GLU A 37 -6.95 -11.81 -17.95
C GLU A 37 -8.34 -12.11 -17.38
N ASN A 38 -8.81 -11.35 -16.40
CA ASN A 38 -10.03 -11.62 -15.64
C ASN A 38 -10.90 -10.36 -15.51
N SER A 39 -12.22 -10.54 -15.42
CA SER A 39 -13.18 -9.42 -15.22
C SER A 39 -13.87 -9.47 -13.85
N ARG A 40 -13.27 -10.20 -12.91
CA ARG A 40 -13.81 -10.49 -11.58
C ARG A 40 -12.97 -9.85 -10.48
N SER A 41 -13.55 -9.64 -9.31
CA SER A 41 -12.84 -9.18 -8.12
C SER A 41 -11.86 -10.25 -7.65
N PRO A 42 -10.56 -9.93 -7.46
CA PRO A 42 -9.58 -10.88 -6.92
C PRO A 42 -9.92 -11.42 -5.54
N MET A 43 -10.69 -10.66 -4.75
CA MET A 43 -10.98 -10.96 -3.34
C MET A 43 -12.31 -11.69 -3.16
N THR A 44 -13.33 -11.28 -3.90
CA THR A 44 -14.69 -11.82 -3.77
C THR A 44 -15.03 -12.82 -4.88
N ASN A 45 -14.24 -12.86 -5.95
CA ASN A 45 -14.52 -13.60 -7.18
C ASN A 45 -15.84 -13.20 -7.86
N GLU A 46 -16.44 -12.08 -7.46
CA GLU A 46 -17.65 -11.52 -8.05
C GLU A 46 -17.34 -10.76 -9.34
N GLU A 47 -18.30 -10.67 -10.26
CA GLU A 47 -18.12 -9.85 -11.46
C GLU A 47 -18.07 -8.37 -11.13
N LEU A 48 -17.03 -7.69 -11.63
CA LEU A 48 -16.89 -6.25 -11.43
C LEU A 48 -17.90 -5.54 -12.34
N GLN A 49 -18.74 -4.70 -11.74
CA GLN A 49 -19.72 -3.88 -12.49
C GLN A 49 -19.05 -3.00 -13.54
N HIS A 50 -17.84 -2.53 -13.26
CA HIS A 50 -17.02 -1.77 -14.20
C HIS A 50 -15.53 -1.98 -13.94
N LYS A 51 -14.70 -1.88 -14.98
CA LYS A 51 -13.23 -1.93 -14.89
C LYS A 51 -12.61 -0.58 -14.50
N ASN A 52 -13.41 0.41 -14.09
CA ASN A 52 -12.89 1.70 -13.68
C ASN A 52 -12.10 1.56 -12.38
N LEU A 53 -10.85 1.99 -12.46
CA LEU A 53 -9.87 1.99 -11.38
C LEU A 53 -9.72 3.44 -10.88
N THR A 54 -10.04 3.67 -9.61
CA THR A 54 -9.98 5.01 -9.03
C THR A 54 -8.84 5.10 -8.02
N PRO A 55 -7.91 6.07 -8.13
CA PRO A 55 -6.85 6.22 -7.14
C PRO A 55 -7.41 6.59 -5.76
N ASN A 56 -7.02 5.85 -4.71
CA ASN A 56 -7.48 6.11 -3.35
C ASN A 56 -6.53 7.05 -2.61
N LYS A 57 -6.79 8.36 -2.70
CA LYS A 57 -5.98 9.41 -2.07
C LYS A 57 -5.99 9.35 -0.53
N ALA A 58 -7.06 8.84 0.09
CA ALA A 58 -7.15 8.75 1.55
C ALA A 58 -6.13 7.74 2.11
N ILE A 59 -6.01 6.58 1.46
CA ILE A 59 -5.01 5.58 1.83
C ILE A 59 -3.60 6.13 1.61
N ILE A 60 -3.34 6.83 0.50
CA ILE A 60 -2.04 7.45 0.23
C ILE A 60 -1.66 8.42 1.37
N HIS A 61 -2.60 9.24 1.84
CA HIS A 61 -2.36 10.17 2.93
C HIS A 61 -2.00 9.46 4.25
N ILE A 62 -2.78 8.44 4.62
CA ILE A 62 -2.53 7.63 5.83
C ILE A 62 -1.16 6.97 5.76
N LEU A 63 -0.83 6.37 4.62
CA LEU A 63 0.45 5.69 4.47
C LEU A 63 1.64 6.66 4.47
N ASN A 64 1.49 7.85 3.89
CA ASN A 64 2.52 8.89 3.96
C ASN A 64 2.76 9.33 5.40
N ALA A 65 1.68 9.52 6.17
CA ALA A 65 1.78 9.87 7.58
C ALA A 65 2.51 8.79 8.40
N LEU A 66 2.19 7.52 8.16
CA LEU A 66 2.85 6.38 8.82
C LEU A 66 4.33 6.27 8.46
N LYS A 67 4.69 6.47 7.18
CA LYS A 67 6.09 6.47 6.76
C LYS A 67 6.88 7.59 7.43
N ASN A 68 6.34 8.82 7.46
CA ASN A 68 7.02 9.96 8.06
C ASN A 68 7.33 9.71 9.55
N GLN A 69 6.42 9.06 10.28
CA GLN A 69 6.67 8.68 11.67
C GLN A 69 7.82 7.66 11.80
N ASN A 70 7.89 6.67 10.92
CA ASN A 70 9.00 5.69 10.94
C ASN A 70 10.34 6.35 10.63
N TYR A 71 10.41 7.25 9.64
CA TYR A 71 11.63 8.01 9.34
C TYR A 71 12.08 8.87 10.53
N ASP A 72 11.15 9.51 11.23
CA ASP A 72 11.46 10.33 12.41
C ASP A 72 12.00 9.49 13.57
N VAL A 73 11.46 8.29 13.79
CA VAL A 73 11.93 7.36 14.82
C VAL A 73 13.32 6.84 14.50
N GLU A 74 13.56 6.38 13.26
CA GLU A 74 14.88 5.92 12.81
C GLU A 74 15.93 7.04 12.94
N ARG A 75 15.58 8.27 12.53
CA ARG A 75 16.46 9.43 12.65
C ARG A 75 16.77 9.78 14.10
N LYS A 76 15.77 9.78 14.99
CA LYS A 76 15.99 10.02 16.43
C LYS A 76 16.85 8.93 17.06
N ASN A 77 16.67 7.68 16.67
CA ASN A 77 17.51 6.57 17.12
C ASN A 77 18.96 6.73 16.66
N ALA A 78 19.19 7.06 15.40
CA ALA A 78 20.53 7.33 14.86
C ALA A 78 21.24 8.49 15.58
N LEU A 79 20.52 9.61 15.82
CA LEU A 79 21.04 10.76 16.58
C LEU A 79 21.32 10.44 18.05
N ARG A 80 20.58 9.50 18.65
CA ARG A 80 20.80 9.06 20.02
C ARG A 80 22.06 8.18 20.12
N ILE A 81 22.30 7.32 19.13
CA ILE A 81 23.51 6.50 19.03
C ILE A 81 24.74 7.39 18.81
N ASP A 82 24.68 8.36 17.88
CA ASP A 82 25.80 9.31 17.64
C ASP A 82 26.20 10.09 18.90
N ARG A 83 25.22 10.61 19.66
CA ARG A 83 25.48 11.31 20.93
C ARG A 83 26.07 10.42 22.02
N PHE A 84 25.79 9.12 21.98
CA PHE A 84 26.38 8.17 22.92
C PHE A 84 27.84 7.89 22.58
N CYS A 85 28.16 7.68 21.30
CA CYS A 85 29.54 7.45 20.84
C CYS A 85 30.47 8.66 21.00
N LYS A 86 29.95 9.90 20.89
CA LYS A 86 30.74 11.14 21.07
C LYS A 86 31.05 11.50 22.52
N ARG A 87 30.55 10.71 23.48
CA ARG A 87 30.69 10.97 24.93
C ARG A 87 31.59 9.96 25.64
N ILE A 88 32.29 9.12 24.85
CA ILE A 88 33.35 8.19 25.23
C ILE A 88 34.66 8.78 24.68
#